data_AF-A0AAV5WKX3-F1
#
_entry.id   AF-A0AAV5WKX3-F1
#
_cell.length_a   1.000
_cell.length_b   1.000
_cell.length_c   1.000
_cell.angle_alpha   90.00
_cell.angle_beta   90.00
_cell.angle_gamma   90.00
#
_symmetry.space_group_name_H-M   'P 1'
#
loop_
_entity.id
_entity.type
_entity.pdbx_description
1 polymer ?
#
loop_
_entity_poly.entity_id
_entity_poly.type
_entity_poly.pdbx_seq_one_letter_code
_entity_poly.pdbx_strand_id
1 'polypeptide(L)'
;LLQFFHIYKYISVIRLKNNMYYLIFLNPISSLCCFFGMVSPRNAAFMYGVILSYHMLAIRIALDVMFNINGGRVTLSKMLTMNNEKIKFTFFPFCLFYNLNISRFEMVVSQTCVIRIVLMIVDICVYREIGTLNNGWFFVSHILSVISTTIALYFSYAISGVNRENSKKFRFQYLFMMVDWSQTLITFQKTGFDILSFLKLYPTF
;
A
#
# COMPACT_ATOMS: atom_id res chain seq x y z
N LEU A 1 9.14 5.59 -18.25
CA LEU A 1 9.76 5.07 -19.50
C LEU A 1 11.15 4.46 -19.28
N LEU A 2 12.11 5.17 -18.68
CA LEU A 2 13.45 4.62 -18.34
C LEU A 2 13.41 3.33 -17.48
N GLN A 3 12.60 3.32 -16.42
CA GLN A 3 12.37 2.14 -15.57
C GLN A 3 11.77 0.95 -16.36
N PHE A 4 10.84 1.24 -17.28
CA PHE A 4 10.19 0.23 -18.11
C PHE A 4 11.19 -0.47 -19.05
N PHE A 5 12.07 0.30 -19.68
CA PHE A 5 13.11 -0.23 -20.57
C PHE A 5 14.15 -1.07 -19.82
N HIS A 6 14.51 -0.65 -18.60
CA HIS A 6 15.41 -1.41 -17.73
C HIS A 6 14.81 -2.76 -17.32
N ILE A 7 13.54 -2.79 -16.89
CA ILE A 7 12.86 -4.03 -16.50
C ILE A 7 12.73 -4.98 -17.70
N TYR A 8 12.39 -4.46 -18.88
CA TYR A 8 12.27 -5.26 -20.10
C TYR A 8 13.59 -5.95 -20.48
N LYS A 9 14.73 -5.25 -20.31
CA LYS A 9 16.04 -5.75 -20.74
C LYS A 9 16.75 -6.66 -19.72
N TYR A 10 16.57 -6.41 -18.42
CA TYR A 10 17.38 -7.06 -17.37
C TYR A 10 16.66 -8.20 -16.62
N ILE A 11 15.34 -8.36 -16.78
CA ILE A 11 14.56 -9.36 -16.04
C ILE A 11 13.98 -10.40 -17.00
N SER A 12 14.52 -11.62 -16.95
CA SER A 12 14.06 -12.74 -17.77
C SER A 12 12.82 -13.44 -17.19
N VAL A 13 12.64 -13.41 -15.86
CA VAL A 13 11.52 -14.09 -15.18
C VAL A 13 10.21 -13.36 -15.45
N ILE A 14 9.31 -13.99 -16.21
CA ILE A 14 8.04 -13.39 -16.66
C ILE A 14 7.15 -12.91 -15.51
N ARG A 15 7.06 -13.70 -14.42
CA ARG A 15 6.25 -13.36 -13.25
C ARG A 15 6.76 -12.11 -12.53
N LEU A 16 8.08 -12.02 -12.35
CA LEU A 16 8.72 -10.87 -11.72
C LEU A 16 8.53 -9.60 -12.57
N LYS A 17 8.69 -9.75 -13.89
CA LYS A 17 8.51 -8.69 -14.86
C LYS A 17 7.10 -8.11 -14.85
N ASN A 18 6.07 -8.97 -14.86
CA ASN A 18 4.67 -8.55 -14.81
C ASN A 18 4.34 -7.79 -13.52
N ASN A 19 4.81 -8.28 -12.37
CA ASN A 19 4.61 -7.61 -11.10
C ASN A 19 5.29 -6.23 -11.05
N MET A 20 6.50 -6.09 -11.61
CA MET A 20 7.17 -4.78 -11.68
C MET A 20 6.50 -3.83 -12.66
N TYR A 21 5.92 -4.31 -13.76
CA TYR A 21 5.10 -3.48 -14.64
C TYR A 21 3.87 -2.94 -13.92
N TYR A 22 3.18 -3.77 -13.13
CA TYR A 22 2.04 -3.33 -12.32
C TYR A 22 2.42 -2.13 -11.43
N LEU A 23 3.59 -2.18 -10.77
CA LEU A 23 4.08 -1.08 -9.93
C LEU A 23 4.39 0.20 -10.72
N ILE A 24 4.90 0.09 -11.95
CA ILE A 24 5.13 1.28 -12.80
C ILE A 24 3.82 1.94 -13.20
N PHE A 25 2.81 1.13 -13.55
CA PHE A 25 1.50 1.64 -13.97
C PHE A 25 0.65 2.17 -12.80
N LEU A 26 1.10 2.01 -11.55
CA LEU A 26 0.42 2.54 -10.37
C LEU A 26 0.10 4.03 -10.48
N ASN A 27 1.13 4.85 -10.68
CA ASN A 27 0.97 6.31 -10.71
C ASN A 27 0.14 6.80 -11.91
N PRO A 28 0.37 6.33 -13.16
CA PRO A 28 -0.47 6.71 -14.30
C PRO A 28 -1.95 6.38 -14.11
N ILE A 29 -2.27 5.18 -13.61
CA ILE A 29 -3.65 4.76 -13.38
C ILE A 29 -4.29 5.64 -12.30
N SER A 30 -3.56 5.91 -11.22
CA SER A 30 -4.04 6.77 -10.14
C SER A 30 -4.32 8.20 -10.63
N SER A 31 -3.44 8.77 -11.46
CA SER A 31 -3.66 10.08 -12.08
C SER A 31 -4.89 10.11 -12.99
N LEU A 32 -5.12 9.03 -13.77
CA LEU A 32 -6.34 8.91 -14.58
C LEU A 32 -7.59 8.86 -13.72
N CYS A 33 -7.58 8.08 -12.63
CA CYS A 33 -8.70 8.04 -11.69
C CYS A 33 -8.96 9.40 -11.03
N CYS A 34 -7.90 10.15 -10.67
CA CYS A 34 -8.04 11.52 -10.16
C CYS A 34 -8.66 12.45 -11.21
N PHE A 35 -8.22 12.36 -12.47
CA PHE A 35 -8.79 13.13 -13.58
C PHE A 35 -10.28 12.81 -13.77
N PHE A 36 -10.67 11.53 -13.77
CA PHE A 36 -12.08 11.14 -13.85
C PHE A 36 -12.89 11.60 -12.64
N GLY A 37 -12.30 11.61 -11.44
CA GLY A 37 -12.92 12.17 -10.23
C GLY A 37 -13.18 13.68 -10.35
N MET A 38 -12.30 14.44 -11.00
CA MET A 38 -12.51 15.86 -11.26
C MET A 38 -13.60 16.11 -12.31
N VAL A 39 -13.65 15.29 -13.36
CA VAL A 39 -14.69 15.40 -14.42
C VAL A 39 -16.08 15.02 -13.87
N SER A 40 -16.14 14.06 -12.94
CA SER A 40 -17.39 13.59 -12.35
C SER A 40 -17.32 13.60 -10.81
N PRO A 41 -17.60 14.75 -10.17
CA PRO A 41 -17.48 14.90 -8.71
C PRO A 41 -18.39 13.93 -7.95
N ARG A 42 -19.56 13.59 -8.53
CA ARG A 42 -20.46 12.56 -7.98
C ARG A 42 -19.80 11.20 -7.80
N ASN A 43 -18.86 10.85 -8.67
CA ASN A 43 -18.13 9.59 -8.65
C ASN A 43 -16.76 9.72 -7.97
N ALA A 44 -16.38 10.90 -7.49
CA ALA A 44 -15.04 11.15 -6.95
C ALA A 44 -14.74 10.28 -5.72
N ALA A 45 -15.71 10.12 -4.81
CA ALA A 45 -15.56 9.25 -3.64
C ALA A 45 -15.28 7.78 -4.04
N PHE A 46 -15.97 7.30 -5.08
CA PHE A 46 -15.76 5.95 -5.62
C PHE A 46 -14.37 5.82 -6.26
N MET A 47 -13.99 6.75 -7.14
CA MET A 47 -12.68 6.75 -7.80
C MET A 47 -11.54 6.82 -6.77
N TYR A 48 -11.71 7.58 -5.69
CA TYR A 48 -10.76 7.64 -4.59
C TYR A 48 -10.62 6.28 -3.88
N GLY A 49 -11.71 5.58 -3.62
CA GLY A 49 -11.68 4.22 -3.08
C GLY A 49 -10.94 3.22 -3.99
N VAL A 50 -11.12 3.33 -5.31
CA VAL A 50 -10.38 2.52 -6.30
C VAL A 50 -8.88 2.81 -6.23
N ILE A 51 -8.48 4.09 -6.21
CA ILE A 51 -7.07 4.50 -6.11
C ILE A 51 -6.42 3.88 -4.86
N LEU A 52 -7.09 3.97 -3.71
CA LEU A 52 -6.55 3.47 -2.45
C LEU A 52 -6.40 1.94 -2.44
N SER A 53 -7.40 1.24 -2.95
CA SER A 53 -7.38 -0.22 -3.07
C SER A 53 -6.27 -0.68 -4.02
N TYR A 54 -6.06 0.06 -5.11
CA TYR A 54 -5.03 -0.22 -6.10
C TYR A 54 -3.61 -0.04 -5.53
N HIS A 55 -3.37 0.98 -4.71
CA HIS A 55 -2.10 1.15 -4.01
C HIS A 55 -1.84 0.09 -2.95
N MET A 56 -2.87 -0.36 -2.22
CA MET A 56 -2.74 -1.46 -1.27
C MET A 56 -2.34 -2.77 -1.96
N LEU A 57 -2.96 -3.07 -3.10
CA LEU A 57 -2.54 -4.18 -3.96
C LEU A 57 -1.10 -4.01 -4.46
N ALA A 58 -0.69 -2.78 -4.81
CA ALA A 58 0.67 -2.52 -5.23
C ALA A 58 1.70 -2.80 -4.11
N ILE A 59 1.41 -2.42 -2.87
CA ILE A 59 2.26 -2.77 -1.71
C ILE A 59 2.37 -4.29 -1.54
N ARG A 60 1.25 -5.01 -1.68
CA ARG A 60 1.23 -6.48 -1.60
C ARG A 60 2.05 -7.14 -2.71
N ILE A 61 1.93 -6.64 -3.94
CA ILE A 61 2.69 -7.11 -5.10
C ILE A 61 4.18 -6.77 -4.93
N ALA A 62 4.49 -5.60 -4.39
CA ALA A 62 5.86 -5.20 -4.08
C ALA A 62 6.52 -6.16 -3.07
N LEU A 63 5.79 -6.60 -2.05
CA LEU A 63 6.25 -7.64 -1.14
C LEU A 63 6.46 -9.00 -1.83
N ASP A 64 5.55 -9.42 -2.70
CA ASP A 64 5.73 -10.67 -3.47
C ASP A 64 6.99 -10.60 -4.34
N VAL A 65 7.25 -9.45 -4.98
CA VAL A 65 8.49 -9.21 -5.74
C VAL A 65 9.72 -9.35 -4.85
N MET A 66 9.70 -8.77 -3.65
CA MET A 66 10.81 -8.90 -2.69
C MET A 66 11.09 -10.34 -2.28
N PHE A 67 10.04 -11.13 -2.01
CA PHE A 67 10.21 -12.55 -1.69
C PHE A 67 10.76 -13.34 -2.87
N ASN A 68 10.27 -13.07 -4.09
CA ASN A 68 10.71 -13.78 -5.28
C ASN A 68 12.15 -13.43 -5.67
N ILE A 69 12.61 -12.19 -5.48
CA ILE A 69 14.01 -11.78 -5.72
C ILE A 69 14.98 -12.57 -4.84
N ASN A 70 14.59 -12.89 -3.61
CA ASN A 70 15.41 -13.65 -2.67
C ASN A 70 15.32 -15.17 -2.81
N GLY A 71 14.68 -15.68 -3.88
CA GLY A 71 14.48 -17.11 -4.07
C GLY A 71 13.42 -17.71 -3.14
N GLY A 72 12.46 -16.90 -2.68
CA GLY A 72 11.31 -17.32 -1.90
C GLY A 72 11.43 -17.12 -0.38
N ARG A 73 10.35 -17.48 0.33
CA ARG A 73 10.17 -17.22 1.77
C ARG A 73 11.17 -17.98 2.65
N VAL A 74 11.44 -19.25 2.32
CA VAL A 74 12.34 -20.12 3.09
C VAL A 74 13.79 -19.65 2.94
N THR A 75 14.17 -19.27 1.73
CA THR A 75 15.51 -18.76 1.43
C THR A 75 15.77 -17.43 2.15
N LEU A 76 14.78 -16.53 2.18
CA LEU A 76 14.86 -15.30 2.95
C LEU A 76 14.99 -15.56 4.46
N SER A 77 14.22 -16.51 5.01
CA SER A 77 14.35 -16.90 6.42
C SER A 77 15.73 -17.45 6.74
N LYS A 78 16.31 -18.26 5.85
CA LYS A 78 17.67 -18.80 6.00
C LYS A 78 18.72 -17.70 5.92
N MET A 79 18.60 -16.75 4.99
CA MET A 79 19.52 -15.60 4.89
C MET A 79 19.49 -14.75 6.17
N LEU A 80 18.30 -14.49 6.72
CA LEU A 80 18.15 -13.76 7.99
C LEU A 80 18.84 -14.48 9.16
N THR A 81 18.71 -15.81 9.24
CA THR A 81 19.40 -16.60 10.26
C THR A 81 20.91 -16.65 10.04
N MET A 82 21.37 -16.78 8.79
CA MET A 82 22.80 -16.86 8.45
C MET A 82 23.53 -15.54 8.70
N ASN A 83 22.91 -14.40 8.36
CA ASN A 83 23.49 -13.08 8.57
C ASN A 83 23.35 -12.58 10.01
N ASN A 84 22.71 -13.35 10.89
CA ASN A 84 22.36 -12.97 12.26
C ASN A 84 21.59 -11.63 12.33
N GLU A 85 20.90 -11.28 11.25
CA GLU A 85 20.07 -10.08 11.16
C GLU A 85 18.67 -10.42 11.65
N LYS A 86 18.30 -9.89 12.81
CA LYS A 86 16.91 -9.90 13.27
C LYS A 86 16.19 -8.71 12.66
N ILE A 87 14.95 -8.91 12.20
CA ILE A 87 14.06 -7.80 11.82
C ILE A 87 13.81 -6.98 13.09
N LYS A 88 14.55 -5.89 13.26
CA LYS A 88 14.40 -5.00 14.41
C LYS A 88 13.16 -4.13 14.19
N PHE A 89 12.05 -4.51 14.82
CA PHE A 89 10.89 -3.64 14.92
C PHE A 89 11.16 -2.56 15.97
N THR A 90 11.60 -1.38 15.53
CA THR A 90 11.99 -0.28 16.41
C THR A 90 10.81 0.53 16.98
N PHE A 91 9.56 0.32 16.54
CA PHE A 91 8.43 1.18 16.88
C PHE A 91 7.29 0.42 17.61
N PHE A 92 6.76 1.02 18.68
CA PHE A 92 5.64 0.50 19.48
C PHE A 92 4.30 0.79 18.77
N PRO A 93 3.29 -0.10 18.72
CA PRO A 93 3.10 -1.37 19.45
C PRO A 93 3.69 -2.62 18.77
N PHE A 94 4.33 -2.48 17.59
CA PHE A 94 4.80 -3.63 16.79
C PHE A 94 6.02 -4.35 17.36
N CYS A 95 6.72 -3.73 18.31
CA CYS A 95 7.81 -4.33 19.08
C CYS A 95 7.37 -5.58 19.89
N LEU A 96 6.07 -5.74 20.20
CA LEU A 96 5.54 -6.92 20.91
C LEU A 96 5.49 -8.19 20.04
N PHE A 97 5.60 -8.06 18.72
CA PHE A 97 5.51 -9.17 17.78
C PHE A 97 6.89 -9.78 17.45
N TYR A 98 7.72 -10.01 18.47
CA TYR A 98 9.12 -10.42 18.34
C TYR A 98 9.35 -11.77 17.61
N ASN A 99 8.30 -12.58 17.44
CA ASN A 99 8.35 -13.93 16.88
C ASN A 99 7.43 -14.13 15.65
N LEU A 100 7.11 -13.06 14.90
CA LEU A 100 6.34 -13.24 13.67
C LEU A 100 7.18 -13.93 12.60
N ASN A 101 6.75 -15.14 12.24
CA ASN A 101 7.25 -15.84 11.08
C ASN A 101 6.94 -15.02 9.81
N ILE A 102 7.83 -15.07 8.80
CA ILE A 102 7.70 -14.32 7.54
C ILE A 102 6.33 -14.56 6.86
N SER A 103 5.80 -15.78 6.98
CA SER A 103 4.47 -16.12 6.48
C SER A 103 3.33 -15.35 7.18
N ARG A 104 3.42 -15.15 8.49
CA ARG A 104 2.42 -14.38 9.25
C ARG A 104 2.49 -12.89 8.94
N PHE A 105 3.69 -12.38 8.74
CA PHE A 105 3.88 -11.01 8.26
C PHE A 105 3.15 -10.80 6.92
N GLU A 106 3.32 -11.72 5.96
CA GLU A 106 2.70 -11.59 4.65
C GLU A 106 1.17 -11.67 4.75
N MET A 107 0.66 -12.52 5.65
CA MET A 107 -0.77 -12.58 5.96
C MET A 107 -1.30 -11.26 6.53
N VAL A 108 -0.56 -10.60 7.43
CA VAL A 108 -0.97 -9.28 7.96
C VAL A 108 -1.10 -8.26 6.83
N VAL A 109 -0.10 -8.13 5.96
CA VAL A 109 -0.17 -7.18 4.84
C VAL A 109 -1.21 -7.58 3.78
N SER A 110 -1.50 -8.88 3.63
CA SER A 110 -2.58 -9.33 2.76
C SER A 110 -3.97 -9.03 3.35
N GLN A 111 -4.12 -9.12 4.66
CA GLN A 111 -5.38 -8.83 5.36
C GLN A 111 -5.74 -7.35 5.25
N THR A 112 -4.77 -6.44 5.29
CA THR A 112 -5.04 -5.00 5.14
C THR A 112 -5.66 -4.67 3.79
N CYS A 113 -5.26 -5.36 2.71
CA CYS A 113 -5.87 -5.24 1.39
C CYS A 113 -7.35 -5.66 1.40
N VAL A 114 -7.67 -6.79 2.04
CA VAL A 114 -9.04 -7.30 2.15
C VAL A 114 -9.91 -6.34 2.97
N ILE A 115 -9.41 -5.92 4.13
CA ILE A 115 -10.09 -4.94 5.00
C ILE A 115 -10.41 -3.67 4.20
N ARG A 116 -9.47 -3.19 3.38
CA ARG A 116 -9.65 -1.98 2.56
C ARG A 116 -10.75 -2.12 1.51
N ILE A 117 -10.81 -3.25 0.81
CA ILE A 117 -11.88 -3.51 -0.17
C ILE A 117 -13.24 -3.59 0.53
N VAL A 118 -13.30 -4.29 1.67
CA VAL A 118 -14.54 -4.40 2.45
C VAL A 118 -15.02 -3.04 2.94
N LEU A 119 -14.13 -2.22 3.53
CA LEU A 119 -14.47 -0.87 3.99
C LEU A 119 -14.96 0.01 2.84
N MET A 120 -14.31 -0.04 1.68
CA MET A 120 -14.75 0.71 0.49
C MET A 120 -16.17 0.31 0.07
N ILE A 121 -16.49 -0.99 0.02
CA ILE A 121 -17.83 -1.47 -0.36
C ILE A 121 -18.87 -0.99 0.66
N VAL A 122 -18.58 -1.13 1.95
CA VAL A 122 -19.49 -0.69 3.01
C VAL A 122 -19.70 0.82 2.98
N ASP A 123 -18.65 1.62 2.79
CA ASP A 123 -18.74 3.07 2.68
C ASP A 123 -19.63 3.51 1.51
N ILE A 124 -19.55 2.82 0.37
CA ILE A 124 -20.43 3.06 -0.80
C ILE A 124 -21.89 2.73 -0.45
N CYS A 125 -22.14 1.59 0.19
CA CYS A 125 -23.50 1.19 0.59
C CYS A 125 -24.11 2.20 1.57
N VAL A 126 -23.37 2.57 2.62
CA VAL A 126 -23.81 3.52 3.64
C VAL A 126 -24.04 4.91 3.05
N TYR A 127 -23.16 5.36 2.14
CA TYR A 127 -23.34 6.64 1.44
C TYR A 127 -24.60 6.64 0.58
N ARG A 128 -24.89 5.52 -0.09
CA ARG A 128 -26.08 5.39 -0.94
C ARG A 128 -27.38 5.36 -0.13
N GLU A 129 -27.37 4.78 1.06
CA GLU A 129 -28.55 4.69 1.94
C GLU A 129 -28.85 6.01 2.65
N ILE A 130 -27.81 6.68 3.19
CA ILE A 130 -27.98 7.87 4.03
C ILE A 130 -28.00 9.15 3.19
N GLY A 131 -27.33 9.16 2.04
CA GLY A 131 -27.25 10.32 1.15
C GLY A 131 -26.41 11.49 1.70
N THR A 132 -25.79 11.33 2.87
CA THR A 132 -24.93 12.35 3.49
C THR A 132 -23.63 11.73 4.03
N LEU A 133 -22.54 12.51 4.03
CA LEU A 133 -21.23 12.10 4.55
C LEU A 133 -21.06 12.36 6.06
N ASN A 134 -22.03 13.02 6.69
CA ASN A 134 -21.94 13.46 8.09
C ASN A 134 -22.42 12.38 9.08
N ASN A 135 -21.99 11.14 8.87
CA ASN A 135 -22.27 10.02 9.76
C ASN A 135 -20.99 9.56 10.46
N GLY A 136 -21.08 9.22 11.75
CA GLY A 136 -19.96 8.69 12.55
C GLY A 136 -19.35 7.43 11.95
N TRP A 137 -20.10 6.66 11.16
CA TRP A 137 -19.57 5.53 10.39
C TRP A 137 -18.36 5.91 9.52
N PHE A 138 -18.44 7.00 8.76
CA PHE A 138 -17.36 7.39 7.85
C PHE A 138 -16.09 7.77 8.61
N PHE A 139 -16.22 8.37 9.80
CA PHE A 139 -15.09 8.66 10.66
C PHE A 139 -14.43 7.39 11.21
N VAL A 140 -15.24 6.44 11.69
CA VAL A 140 -14.74 5.14 12.20
C VAL A 140 -14.08 4.33 11.08
N SER A 141 -14.74 4.23 9.93
CA SER A 141 -14.22 3.57 8.73
C SER A 141 -12.87 4.18 8.36
N HIS A 142 -12.77 5.51 8.27
CA HIS A 142 -11.53 6.21 7.94
C HIS A 142 -10.39 5.91 8.93
N ILE A 143 -10.65 5.96 10.25
CA ILE A 143 -9.64 5.65 11.28
C ILE A 143 -9.14 4.21 11.14
N LEU A 144 -10.05 3.24 11.03
CA LEU A 144 -9.68 1.84 10.87
C LEU A 144 -8.83 1.65 9.61
N SER A 145 -9.18 2.39 8.57
CA SER A 145 -8.46 2.43 7.32
C SER A 145 -7.03 2.98 7.49
N VAL A 146 -6.84 4.10 8.18
CA VAL A 146 -5.51 4.72 8.43
C VAL A 146 -4.64 3.81 9.27
N ILE A 147 -5.21 3.19 10.32
CA ILE A 147 -4.50 2.22 11.15
C ILE A 147 -4.02 1.06 10.28
N SER A 148 -4.93 0.41 9.56
CA SER A 148 -4.63 -0.72 8.68
C SER A 148 -3.51 -0.41 7.67
N THR A 149 -3.53 0.77 7.06
CA THR A 149 -2.49 1.17 6.08
C THR A 149 -1.16 1.48 6.72
N THR A 150 -1.16 2.10 7.90
CA THR A 150 0.07 2.41 8.63
C THR A 150 0.79 1.12 9.02
N ILE A 151 0.03 0.11 9.46
CA ILE A 151 0.55 -1.23 9.76
C ILE A 151 1.18 -1.86 8.52
N ALA A 152 0.47 -1.84 7.39
CA ALA A 152 0.96 -2.40 6.13
C ALA A 152 2.25 -1.73 5.64
N LEU A 153 2.31 -0.40 5.68
CA LEU A 153 3.47 0.39 5.25
C LEU A 153 4.68 0.11 6.15
N TYR A 154 4.49 0.15 7.47
CA TYR A 154 5.56 -0.12 8.43
C TYR A 154 6.20 -1.49 8.20
N PHE A 155 5.36 -2.51 8.09
CA PHE A 155 5.81 -3.86 7.83
C PHE A 155 6.56 -3.94 6.50
N SER A 156 5.98 -3.39 5.43
CA SER A 156 6.60 -3.42 4.09
C SER A 156 7.96 -2.71 4.05
N TYR A 157 8.09 -1.60 4.77
CA TYR A 157 9.33 -0.86 4.92
C TYR A 157 10.40 -1.66 5.70
N ALA A 158 10.01 -2.38 6.77
CA ALA A 158 10.92 -3.21 7.54
C ALA A 158 11.54 -4.34 6.69
N ILE A 159 10.75 -5.01 5.84
CA ILE A 159 11.26 -6.02 4.90
C ILE A 159 12.14 -5.39 3.82
N SER A 160 11.78 -4.19 3.37
CA SER A 160 12.59 -3.45 2.41
C SER A 160 13.99 -3.15 2.93
N GLY A 161 14.12 -2.82 4.21
CA GLY A 161 15.40 -2.61 4.87
C GLY A 161 16.31 -3.84 4.84
N VAL A 162 15.77 -5.01 5.15
CA VAL A 162 16.49 -6.30 5.10
C VAL A 162 16.95 -6.63 3.67
N ASN A 163 16.09 -6.38 2.69
CA ASN A 163 16.33 -6.80 1.32
C ASN A 163 17.14 -5.81 0.49
N ARG A 164 17.75 -4.80 1.10
CA ARG A 164 18.33 -3.65 0.41
C ARG A 164 19.46 -4.03 -0.55
N GLU A 165 20.28 -5.03 -0.25
CA GLU A 165 21.39 -5.45 -1.11
C GLU A 165 20.91 -6.20 -2.37
N ASN A 166 20.01 -7.17 -2.21
CA ASN A 166 19.46 -7.92 -3.34
C ASN A 166 18.48 -7.07 -4.17
N SER A 167 17.75 -6.17 -3.54
CA SER A 167 16.80 -5.25 -4.20
C SER A 167 17.51 -4.16 -5.01
N LYS A 168 18.73 -3.74 -4.61
CA LYS A 168 19.55 -2.78 -5.38
C LYS A 168 19.93 -3.32 -6.75
N LYS A 169 20.22 -4.62 -6.87
CA LYS A 169 20.58 -5.27 -8.15
C LYS A 169 19.51 -5.09 -9.22
N PHE A 170 18.23 -5.08 -8.82
CA PHE A 170 17.08 -4.93 -9.71
C PHE A 170 16.50 -3.51 -9.76
N ARG A 171 17.14 -2.54 -9.09
CA ARG A 171 16.61 -1.17 -8.85
C ARG A 171 15.20 -1.16 -8.25
N PHE A 172 14.80 -2.27 -7.61
CA PHE A 172 13.47 -2.45 -7.05
C PHE A 172 13.21 -1.48 -5.89
N GLN A 173 14.27 -1.13 -5.14
CA GLN A 173 14.19 -0.16 -4.04
C GLN A 173 13.51 1.16 -4.46
N TYR A 174 13.81 1.65 -5.67
CA TYR A 174 13.23 2.90 -6.16
C TYR A 174 11.73 2.77 -6.44
N LEU A 175 11.31 1.65 -7.04
CA LEU A 175 9.89 1.37 -7.30
C LEU A 175 9.13 1.22 -5.99
N PHE A 176 9.69 0.47 -5.04
CA PHE A 176 9.12 0.33 -3.70
C PHE A 176 8.94 1.68 -3.02
N MET A 177 9.99 2.52 -2.99
CA MET A 177 9.90 3.86 -2.40
C MET A 177 8.83 4.71 -3.10
N MET A 178 8.72 4.68 -4.43
CA MET A 178 7.65 5.44 -5.11
C MET A 178 6.25 5.01 -4.69
N VAL A 179 6.00 3.70 -4.55
CA VAL A 179 4.71 3.19 -4.06
C VAL A 179 4.47 3.59 -2.59
N ASP A 180 5.49 3.49 -1.75
CA ASP A 180 5.42 3.81 -0.32
C ASP A 180 5.15 5.32 -0.09
N TRP A 181 5.87 6.18 -0.80
CA TRP A 181 5.68 7.64 -0.75
C TRP A 181 4.31 8.06 -1.30
N SER A 182 3.88 7.51 -2.44
CA SER A 182 2.56 7.84 -3.02
C SER A 182 1.43 7.44 -2.08
N GLN A 183 1.46 6.23 -1.51
CA GLN A 183 0.47 5.80 -0.53
C GLN A 183 0.45 6.70 0.72
N THR A 184 1.62 7.07 1.22
CA THR A 184 1.75 7.95 2.38
C THR A 184 1.16 9.33 2.10
N LEU A 185 1.49 9.93 0.96
CA LEU A 185 0.98 11.23 0.54
C LEU A 185 -0.54 11.24 0.39
N ILE A 186 -1.11 10.22 -0.28
CA ILE A 186 -2.56 10.12 -0.48
C ILE A 186 -3.29 9.96 0.85
N THR A 187 -2.76 9.13 1.75
CA THR A 187 -3.34 8.92 3.09
C THR A 187 -3.28 10.19 3.93
N PHE A 188 -2.15 10.91 3.87
CA PHE A 188 -1.96 12.19 4.56
C PHE A 188 -2.90 13.27 4.02
N GLN A 189 -3.00 13.41 2.69
CA GLN A 189 -3.89 14.37 2.05
C GLN A 189 -5.34 14.17 2.48
N LYS A 190 -5.84 12.92 2.44
CA LYS A 190 -7.21 12.61 2.84
C LYS A 190 -7.49 12.85 4.31
N THR A 191 -6.57 12.42 5.17
CA THR A 191 -6.67 12.68 6.62
C THR A 191 -6.71 14.18 6.91
N GLY A 192 -5.86 14.96 6.22
CA GLY A 192 -5.85 16.42 6.34
C GLY A 192 -7.19 17.04 5.92
N PHE A 193 -7.74 16.65 4.77
CA PHE A 193 -9.03 17.16 4.30
C PHE A 193 -10.20 16.76 5.21
N ASP A 194 -10.20 15.55 5.76
CA ASP A 194 -11.26 15.08 6.65
C ASP A 194 -11.22 15.82 7.99
N ILE A 195 -10.03 16.12 8.53
CA ILE A 195 -9.88 16.96 9.73
C ILE A 195 -10.36 18.39 9.45
N LEU A 196 -9.98 18.98 8.31
CA LEU A 196 -10.42 20.32 7.93
C LEU A 196 -11.94 20.41 7.76
N SER A 197 -12.54 19.36 7.19
CA SER A 197 -13.99 19.21 7.07
C SER A 197 -14.66 19.12 8.46
N PHE A 198 -14.09 18.34 9.38
CA PHE A 198 -14.61 18.22 10.74
C PHE A 198 -14.56 19.56 11.51
N LEU A 199 -13.50 20.33 11.31
CA LEU A 199 -13.34 21.67 11.89
C LEU A 199 -14.20 22.75 11.22
N LYS A 200 -15.05 22.41 10.24
CA LYS A 200 -15.91 23.33 9.46
C LYS A 200 -15.15 24.48 8.77
N LEU A 201 -13.85 24.33 8.55
CA LEU A 201 -13.01 25.33 7.87
C LEU A 201 -13.13 25.24 6.34
N TYR A 202 -13.83 24.23 5.82
CA TYR A 202 -14.08 24.02 4.40
C TYR A 202 -15.50 23.46 4.16
N PRO A 203 -16.23 23.90 3.13
CA PRO A 203 -17.51 23.31 2.78
C PRO A 203 -17.30 21.89 2.21
N THR A 204 -18.07 20.93 2.74
CA THR A 204 -18.23 19.59 2.18
C THR A 204 -19.02 19.68 0.88
N PHE A 205 -18.42 19.24 -0.23
CA PHE A 205 -19.14 18.92 -1.47
C PHE A 205 -19.65 17.48 -1.42
#